data_AF-A0AAV4Q7U6-F1
#
_entry.id   AF-A0AAV4Q7U6-F1
#
_cell.length_a   1.000
_cell.length_b   1.000
_cell.length_c   1.000
_cell.angle_alpha   90.00
_cell.angle_beta   90.00
_cell.angle_gamma   90.00
#
_symmetry.space_group_name_H-M   'P 1'
#
loop_
_entity.id
_entity.type
_entity.pdbx_description
1 polymer ?
#
loop_
_entity_poly.entity_id
_entity_poly.type
_entity_poly.pdbx_seq_one_letter_code
_entity_poly.pdbx_strand_id
1 'polypeptide(L)' 'MGNWKLEVFKLGLYISFPVGLFYVFNQPKYFEEWVVKTRHELYPPIDEESRRHFKEVVTRRKRLQMEKELLKKLNEIEG' A
#
# COMPACT_ATOMS: atom_id res chain seq x y z
N MET A 1 -48.84 24.37 23.62
CA MET A 1 -48.00 24.82 22.48
C MET A 1 -46.52 24.44 22.67
N GLY A 2 -46.21 23.19 23.09
CA GLY A 2 -44.83 22.75 23.38
C GLY A 2 -44.22 21.76 22.37
N ASN A 3 -45.03 21.16 21.49
CA ASN A 3 -44.57 20.11 20.58
C ASN A 3 -43.56 20.57 19.53
N TRP A 4 -43.72 21.78 18.99
CA TRP A 4 -42.86 22.27 17.91
C TRP A 4 -41.39 22.43 18.35
N LYS A 5 -41.14 22.77 19.62
CA LYS A 5 -39.78 22.86 20.18
C LYS A 5 -39.09 21.50 20.20
N LEU A 6 -39.85 20.45 20.49
CA LEU A 6 -39.38 19.06 20.53
C LEU A 6 -39.12 18.51 19.12
N GLU A 7 -39.93 18.91 18.13
CA GLU A 7 -39.71 18.56 16.72
C GLU A 7 -38.46 19.23 16.15
N VAL A 8 -38.25 20.52 16.42
CA VAL A 8 -37.04 21.24 16.01
C VAL A 8 -35.80 20.63 16.65
N PHE A 9 -35.88 20.22 17.93
CA PHE A 9 -34.78 19.51 18.60
C PHE A 9 -34.46 18.16 17.94
N LYS A 10 -35.49 17.34 17.62
CA LYS A 10 -35.30 16.08 16.89
C LYS A 10 -34.67 16.30 15.52
N LEU A 11 -35.13 17.31 14.78
CA LEU A 11 -34.57 17.66 13.47
C LEU A 11 -33.10 18.08 13.60
N GLY A 12 -32.76 18.88 14.63
CA GLY A 12 -31.39 19.24 14.95
C GLY A 12 -30.51 18.03 15.26
N LEU A 13 -31.03 17.06 16.03
CA LEU A 13 -30.34 15.79 16.30
C LEU A 13 -30.14 14.97 15.02
N TYR A 14 -31.15 14.83 14.18
CA TYR A 14 -31.05 14.08 12.93
C TYR A 14 -30.06 14.68 11.93
N ILE A 15 -29.84 16.00 11.95
CA ILE A 15 -28.86 16.66 11.10
C ILE A 15 -27.46 16.62 11.75
N SER A 16 -27.37 16.96 13.04
CA SER A 16 -26.09 17.02 13.75
C SER A 16 -25.44 15.65 13.94
N PHE A 17 -26.23 14.59 14.06
CA PHE A 17 -25.73 13.22 14.24
C PHE A 17 -24.90 12.72 13.06
N PRO A 18 -25.41 12.65 11.81
CA PRO A 18 -24.62 12.20 10.67
C PRO A 18 -23.48 13.17 10.34
N VAL A 19 -23.66 14.48 10.55
CA VAL A 19 -22.59 15.48 10.31
C VAL A 19 -21.47 15.35 11.34
N GLY A 20 -21.81 15.14 12.61
CA GLY A 20 -20.84 14.92 13.69
C GLY A 20 -20.09 13.60 13.51
N LEU A 21 -20.79 12.53 13.14
CA LEU A 21 -20.15 11.27 12.76
C LEU A 21 -19.22 11.48 11.57
N PHE A 22 -19.67 12.12 10.49
CA PHE A 22 -18.82 12.41 9.34
C PHE A 22 -17.58 13.22 9.73
N TYR A 23 -17.72 14.22 10.60
CA TYR A 23 -16.60 15.03 11.08
C TYR A 23 -15.59 14.23 11.91
N VAL A 24 -16.04 13.33 12.77
CA VAL A 24 -15.18 12.49 13.61
C VAL A 24 -14.49 11.39 12.77
N PHE A 25 -15.24 10.72 11.89
CA PHE A 25 -14.73 9.59 11.11
C PHE A 25 -13.94 10.00 9.86
N ASN A 26 -14.14 11.20 9.31
CA ASN A 26 -13.37 11.71 8.17
C ASN A 26 -12.04 12.36 8.58
N GLN A 27 -11.62 12.24 9.84
CA GLN A 27 -10.31 12.73 10.26
C GLN A 27 -9.22 11.84 9.62
N PRO A 28 -8.32 12.41 8.79
CA PRO A 28 -7.31 11.64 8.06
C PRO A 28 -6.37 10.85 8.98
N LYS A 29 -6.27 11.25 10.25
CA LYS A 29 -5.43 10.62 11.26
C LYS A 29 -5.80 9.15 11.55
N TYR A 30 -7.10 8.84 11.67
CA TYR A 30 -7.55 7.45 11.88
C TYR A 30 -7.39 6.61 10.62
N PHE A 31 -7.53 7.24 9.45
CA PHE A 31 -7.36 6.59 8.17
C PHE A 31 -5.88 6.23 7.92
N GLU A 32 -4.96 7.15 8.20
CA GLU A 32 -3.53 6.91 8.05
C GLU A 32 -3.04 5.76 8.94
N GLU A 33 -3.41 5.72 10.22
CA GLU A 33 -3.00 4.63 11.11
C GLU A 33 -3.52 3.26 10.63
N TRP A 34 -4.79 3.19 10.21
CA TRP A 34 -5.37 1.95 9.70
C TRP A 34 -4.76 1.49 8.37
N VAL A 35 -4.57 2.42 7.42
CA VAL A 35 -3.98 2.09 6.11
C VAL A 35 -2.50 1.76 6.27
N VAL A 36 -1.73 2.52 7.04
CA VAL A 36 -0.29 2.25 7.26
C VAL A 36 -0.10 0.91 7.94
N LYS A 37 -0.90 0.58 8.96
CA LYS A 37 -0.86 -0.73 9.60
C LYS A 37 -1.19 -1.86 8.64
N THR A 38 -2.29 -1.73 7.89
CA THR A 38 -2.71 -2.72 6.89
C THR A 38 -1.63 -2.92 5.81
N ARG A 39 -1.00 -1.82 5.35
CA ARG A 39 0.09 -1.86 4.38
C ARG A 39 1.34 -2.53 4.93
N HIS A 40 1.66 -2.31 6.21
CA HIS A 40 2.80 -2.93 6.87
C HIS A 40 2.60 -4.43 7.13
N GLU A 41 1.37 -4.86 7.44
CA GLU A 41 1.02 -6.28 7.60
C GLU A 41 1.05 -7.03 6.25
N LEU A 42 0.53 -6.43 5.18
CA LEU A 42 0.53 -7.02 3.83
C LEU A 42 1.90 -7.01 3.16
N TYR A 43 2.70 -5.98 3.43
CA TYR A 43 4.04 -5.82 2.87
C TYR A 43 5.03 -5.64 4.03
N PRO A 44 5.42 -6.75 4.68
CA PRO A 44 6.45 -6.69 5.71
C PRO A 44 7.70 -6.01 5.13
N PRO A 45 8.38 -5.16 5.91
CA PRO A 45 9.58 -4.47 5.46
C PRO A 45 10.59 -5.52 5.03
N ILE A 46 10.93 -5.50 3.73
CA ILE A 46 11.90 -6.45 3.18
C ILE A 46 13.22 -6.20 3.88
N ASP A 47 13.69 -7.20 4.61
CA ASP A 47 14.99 -7.18 5.26
C ASP A 47 16.07 -6.75 4.26
N GLU A 48 16.94 -5.84 4.69
CA GLU A 48 17.95 -5.23 3.84
C GLU A 48 18.91 -6.30 3.29
N GLU A 49 19.14 -7.36 4.08
CA GLU A 49 19.90 -8.55 3.67
C GLU A 49 19.19 -9.34 2.56
N SER A 50 17.89 -9.59 2.71
CA SER A 50 17.08 -10.27 1.70
C SER A 50 17.05 -9.51 0.37
N ARG A 51 17.01 -8.17 0.45
CA ARG A 51 17.13 -7.27 -0.70
C ARG A 51 18.48 -7.37 -1.40
N ARG A 52 19.58 -7.44 -0.64
CA ARG A 52 20.94 -7.63 -1.18
C ARG A 52 21.09 -9.00 -1.84
N HIS A 53 20.67 -10.06 -1.17
CA HIS A 53 20.73 -11.43 -1.70
C HIS A 53 19.93 -11.57 -3.00
N PHE A 54 18.71 -11.02 -3.05
CA PHE A 54 17.91 -11.00 -4.28
C PHE A 54 18.64 -10.30 -5.43
N LYS A 55 19.25 -9.14 -5.16
CA LYS A 55 19.99 -8.37 -6.17
C LYS A 55 21.21 -9.13 -6.67
N GLU A 56 21.95 -9.82 -5.80
CA GLU A 56 23.09 -10.66 -6.19
C GLU A 56 22.67 -11.85 -7.05
N VAL A 57 21.61 -12.56 -6.67
CA VAL A 57 21.09 -13.71 -7.44
C VAL A 57 20.63 -13.28 -8.84
N VAL A 58 19.89 -12.17 -8.94
CA VAL A 58 19.43 -11.63 -10.23
C VAL A 58 20.62 -11.20 -11.11
N THR A 59 21.61 -10.50 -10.52
CA THR A 59 22.80 -10.05 -11.26
C THR A 59 23.62 -11.23 -11.76
N ARG A 60 23.81 -12.26 -10.93
CA ARG A 60 24.53 -13.48 -11.29
C ARG A 60 23.85 -14.21 -12.45
N ARG A 61 22.52 -14.39 -12.41
CA ARG A 61 21.77 -15.02 -13.51
C ARG A 61 21.93 -14.26 -14.83
N LYS A 62 21.84 -12.92 -14.79
CA LYS A 62 22.01 -12.10 -16.00
C LYS A 62 23.40 -12.27 -16.62
N ARG A 63 24.47 -12.28 -15.80
CA ARG A 63 25.84 -12.51 -16.28
C ARG A 63 25.99 -13.86 -16.97
N LEU A 64 25.52 -14.93 -16.33
CA LEU A 64 25.60 -16.29 -16.89
C LEU A 64 24.83 -16.43 -18.21
N GLN A 65 23.69 -15.74 -18.36
CA GLN A 65 22.98 -15.73 -19.65
C GLN A 65 23.77 -14.97 -20.72
N MET A 66 24.36 -13.83 -20.37
CA MET A 66 25.15 -13.04 -21.30
C MET A 66 26.40 -13.79 -21.78
N GLU A 67 27.08 -14.52 -20.89
CA GLU A 67 28.21 -15.38 -21.23
C GLU A 67 27.80 -16.52 -22.17
N LYS A 68 26.66 -17.18 -21.92
CA LYS A 68 26.14 -18.24 -22.81
C LYS A 68 25.80 -17.72 -24.20
N GLU A 69 25.17 -16.55 -24.29
CA GLU A 69 24.87 -15.89 -25.56
C GLU A 69 26.15 -15.53 -26.32
N LEU A 70 27.18 -15.04 -25.62
CA LEU A 70 28.47 -14.71 -26.23
C LEU A 70 29.17 -15.97 -26.78
N LEU A 71 29.19 -17.05 -26.00
CA LEU A 71 29.78 -18.33 -26.39
C LEU A 71 29.07 -18.93 -27.62
N LYS A 72 27.74 -18.83 -27.66
CA LYS A 72 26.96 -19.27 -28.82
C LYS A 72 27.37 -18.52 -30.09
N LYS A 73 27.49 -17.19 -30.01
CA LYS A 73 27.92 -16.35 -31.12
C LYS A 73 29.36 -16.63 -31.58
N LEU A 74 30.28 -16.90 -30.64
CA LEU A 74 31.66 -17.27 -30.98
C LEU A 74 31.71 -18.60 -31.74
N ASN A 75 30.99 -19.62 -31.26
CA ASN A 75 30.89 -20.90 -31.95
C ASN A 75 30.23 -20.80 -33.34
N GLU A 76 29.26 -19.89 -33.52
CA GLU A 76 28.65 -19.59 -34.81
C GLU A 76 29.58 -18.85 -35.79
N ILE A 77 30.64 -18.20 -35.30
CA ILE A 77 31.65 -17.50 -36.11
C ILE A 77 32.83 -18.43 -36.47
N GLU A 78 33.16 -19.38 -35.60
CA GLU A 78 34.26 -20.34 -35.80
C GLU A 78 33.88 -21.58 -36.63
N GLY A 79 32.58 -21.90 -36.76
CA GLY A 79 32.06 -23.01 -37.58
C GLY A 79 31.63 -22.58 -38.98
#